data_AF-H0A957-F1
#
_entry.id   AF-H0A957-F1
#
_cell.length_a   1.000
_cell.length_b   1.000
_cell.length_c   1.000
_cell.angle_alpha   90.00
_cell.angle_beta   90.00
_cell.angle_gamma   90.00
#
_symmetry.space_group_name_H-M   'P 1'
#
loop_
_entity.id
_entity.type
_entity.pdbx_description
1 polymer ?
#
loop_
_entity_poly.entity_id
_entity_poly.type
_entity_poly.pdbx_seq_one_letter_code
_entity_poly.pdbx_strand_id
1 'polypeptide(L)'
;MDYSRVVDEVKHFLTKKLEETGADGYVIGLSGGIDSAVTAKLAVEAVGHDNVNGWGDARGSKQSRKYGRRTKFMPKFRDKLPGNKYRIYSKRV
;
A
#
# COMPACT_ATOMS: atom_id res chain seq x y z
N MET A 1 1.70 -5.65 25.27
CA MET A 1 0.94 -5.80 24.01
C MET A 1 1.73 -6.75 23.12
N ASP A 2 1.11 -7.77 22.55
CA ASP A 2 1.78 -8.71 21.65
C ASP A 2 1.77 -8.15 20.22
N TYR A 3 2.86 -7.47 19.84
CA TYR A 3 2.96 -6.82 18.54
C TYR A 3 3.08 -7.82 17.38
N SER A 4 3.64 -9.00 17.61
CA SER A 4 3.76 -10.04 16.60
C SER A 4 2.37 -10.50 16.17
N ARG A 5 1.49 -10.74 17.15
CA ARG A 5 0.09 -11.12 16.88
C ARG A 5 -0.66 -10.04 16.11
N VAL A 6 -0.49 -8.76 16.47
CA VAL A 6 -1.13 -7.63 15.76
C VAL A 6 -0.64 -7.55 14.31
N VAL A 7 0.66 -7.73 14.07
CA VAL A 7 1.24 -7.73 12.73
C VAL A 7 0.64 -8.86 11.88
N ASP A 8 0.50 -10.06 12.44
CA ASP A 8 -0.10 -11.20 11.74
C ASP A 8 -1.59 -11.00 11.46
N GLU A 9 -2.35 -10.46 12.42
CA GLU A 9 -3.76 -10.10 12.23
C GLU A 9 -3.95 -9.07 11.11
N VAL A 10 -3.10 -8.03 11.07
CA VAL A 10 -3.16 -7.00 10.02
C VAL A 10 -2.79 -7.58 8.64
N LYS A 11 -1.75 -8.41 8.55
CA LYS A 11 -1.38 -9.06 7.28
C LYS A 11 -2.51 -9.96 6.79
N HIS A 12 -3.08 -10.78 7.68
CA HIS A 12 -4.20 -11.66 7.32
C HIS A 12 -5.42 -10.85 6.83
N PHE A 13 -5.73 -9.74 7.50
CA PHE A 13 -6.80 -8.83 7.05
C PHE A 13 -6.55 -8.29 5.64
N LEU A 14 -5.33 -7.85 5.33
CA LEU A 14 -4.96 -7.35 4.00
C LEU A 14 -5.07 -8.45 2.95
N THR A 15 -4.50 -9.63 3.20
CA THR A 15 -4.60 -10.77 2.25
C THR A 15 -6.07 -11.11 1.96
N LYS A 16 -6.88 -11.31 3.00
CA LYS A 16 -8.29 -11.65 2.86
C LYS A 16 -9.07 -10.57 2.12
N LYS A 17 -8.81 -9.29 2.40
CA LYS A 17 -9.47 -8.19 1.70
C LYS A 17 -9.10 -8.13 0.23
N LEU A 18 -7.85 -8.40 -0.13
CA LEU A 18 -7.46 -8.42 -1.54
C LEU A 18 -8.21 -9.54 -2.28
N GLU A 19 -8.26 -10.74 -1.70
CA GLU A 19 -9.00 -11.89 -2.24
C GLU A 19 -10.50 -11.61 -2.39
N GLU A 20 -11.16 -11.12 -1.34
CA GLU A 20 -12.59 -10.80 -1.34
C GLU A 20 -12.98 -9.76 -2.40
N THR A 21 -12.06 -8.85 -2.71
CA THR A 21 -12.33 -7.75 -3.66
C THR A 21 -12.04 -8.12 -5.10
N GLY A 22 -11.22 -9.16 -5.35
CA GLY A 22 -10.73 -9.52 -6.68
C GLY A 22 -9.89 -8.42 -7.34
N ALA A 23 -9.31 -7.51 -6.56
CA ALA A 23 -8.47 -6.44 -7.07
C ALA A 23 -7.04 -6.94 -7.37
N ASP A 24 -6.34 -6.24 -8.27
CA ASP A 24 -4.96 -6.57 -8.64
C ASP A 24 -3.94 -6.22 -7.53
N GLY A 25 -4.30 -5.34 -6.58
CA GLY A 25 -3.39 -4.92 -5.51
C GLY A 25 -3.80 -3.65 -4.78
N TYR A 26 -2.88 -3.11 -3.98
CA TYR A 26 -3.04 -1.88 -3.20
C TYR A 26 -2.32 -0.70 -3.83
N VAL A 27 -2.89 0.48 -3.62
CA VAL A 27 -2.21 1.77 -3.85
C VAL A 27 -2.17 2.52 -2.52
N ILE A 28 -0.97 2.92 -2.10
CA ILE A 28 -0.74 3.54 -0.78
C ILE A 28 -0.14 4.92 -0.96
N GLY A 29 -0.81 5.93 -0.39
CA GLY A 29 -0.29 7.29 -0.28
C GLY A 29 0.85 7.37 0.74
N LEU A 30 2.04 7.76 0.30
CA LEU A 30 3.22 7.95 1.13
C LEU A 30 3.39 9.44 1.44
N SER A 31 2.90 9.85 2.60
CA SER A 31 3.02 11.24 3.09
C SER A 31 4.42 11.57 3.64
N GLY A 32 5.20 10.53 3.98
CA GLY A 32 6.48 10.66 4.67
C GLY A 32 6.41 10.48 6.19
N GLY A 33 5.22 10.25 6.74
CA GLY A 33 5.01 9.88 8.15
C GLY A 33 5.15 8.37 8.41
N ILE A 34 5.31 8.01 9.69
CA ILE A 34 5.51 6.62 10.13
C ILE A 34 4.33 5.72 9.78
N ASP A 35 3.09 6.24 9.88
CA ASP A 35 1.89 5.46 9.61
C ASP A 35 1.87 4.94 8.17
N SER A 36 2.07 5.83 7.20
CA SER A 36 2.12 5.45 5.78
C SER A 36 3.26 4.47 5.47
N ALA A 37 4.40 4.57 6.18
CA ALA A 37 5.52 3.66 6.02
C ALA A 37 5.24 2.27 6.60
N VAL A 38 4.58 2.20 7.75
CA VAL A 38 4.16 0.94 8.38
C VAL A 38 3.08 0.27 7.54
N THR A 39 2.06 1.01 7.09
CA THR A 39 1.03 0.48 6.19
C THR A 39 1.64 -0.10 4.91
N ALA A 40 2.55 0.63 4.27
CA ALA A 40 3.22 0.14 3.06
C ALA A 40 4.06 -1.12 3.32
N LYS A 41 4.75 -1.19 4.45
CA LYS A 41 5.56 -2.36 4.81
C LYS A 41 4.68 -3.59 5.03
N LEU A 42 3.61 -3.46 5.82
CA LEU A 42 2.71 -4.56 6.13
C LEU A 42 1.95 -5.05 4.89
N ALA A 43 1.54 -4.14 4.00
CA ALA A 43 0.91 -4.51 2.73
C ALA A 43 1.85 -5.34 1.84
N VAL A 44 3.11 -4.91 1.68
CA VAL A 44 4.10 -5.65 0.90
C VAL A 44 4.38 -7.03 1.52
N GLU A 45 4.43 -7.13 2.84
CA GLU A 45 4.60 -8.42 3.53
C GLU A 45 3.39 -9.33 3.39
N ALA A 46 2.17 -8.78 3.33
CA ALA A 46 0.93 -9.54 3.26
C ALA A 46 0.65 -10.10 1.86
N VAL A 47 0.83 -9.29 0.82
CA VAL A 47 0.37 -9.62 -0.54
C VAL A 47 1.48 -9.60 -1.59
N GLY A 48 2.71 -9.32 -1.19
CA GLY A 48 3.87 -9.27 -2.08
C GLY A 48 4.09 -7.89 -2.72
N HIS A 49 5.35 -7.64 -3.09
CA HIS A 49 5.81 -6.38 -3.67
C HIS A 49 5.06 -5.96 -4.94
N ASP A 50 4.77 -6.92 -5.81
CA ASP A 50 4.20 -6.63 -7.13
C ASP A 50 2.75 -6.17 -7.07
N ASN A 51 2.08 -6.45 -5.94
CA ASN A 51 0.69 -6.12 -5.67
C ASN A 51 0.55 -4.83 -4.84
N VAL A 52 1.63 -4.05 -4.66
CA VAL A 52 1.60 -2.79 -3.89
C VAL A 52 2.30 -1.66 -4.64
N ASN A 53 1.56 -0.59 -4.90
CA ASN A 53 2.05 0.62 -5.55
C ASN A 53 2.09 1.78 -4.54
N GLY A 54 3.25 2.43 -4.43
CA GLY A 54 3.42 3.63 -3.60
C GLY A 54 3.16 4.89 -4.42
N TRP A 55 2.36 5.81 -3.88
CA TRP A 55 2.10 7.12 -4.48
C TRP A 55 2.53 8.24 -3.52
N GLY A 56 3.42 9.13 -3.95
CA GLY A 56 3.87 10.27 -3.14
C GLY A 56 4.36 11.44 -4.01
N ASP A 57 4.41 12.65 -3.46
CA ASP A 57 5.03 13.82 -4.11
C ASP A 57 6.50 13.47 -4.46
N ALA A 58 6.94 13.85 -5.66
CA ALA A 58 8.31 13.69 -6.15
C ALA A 58 9.38 14.31 -5.23
N ARG A 59 8.97 15.21 -4.31
CA ARG A 59 9.81 15.74 -3.22
C ARG A 59 9.95 14.82 -1.99
N GLY A 60 9.55 13.55 -2.11
CA GLY A 60 9.46 12.58 -1.02
C GLY A 60 10.69 12.49 -0.11
N SER A 61 10.42 12.47 1.20
CA SER A 61 11.39 12.24 2.28
C SER A 61 12.19 10.95 2.05
N LYS A 62 13.34 10.79 2.72
CA LYS A 62 14.23 9.60 2.60
C LYS A 62 13.46 8.26 2.69
N GLN A 63 12.33 8.23 3.40
CA GLN A 63 11.44 7.08 3.55
C GLN A 63 10.70 6.72 2.25
N SER A 64 10.13 7.68 1.54
CA SER A 64 9.48 7.46 0.23
C SER A 64 10.45 6.85 -0.78
N ARG A 65 11.75 7.20 -0.70
CA ARG A 65 12.82 6.56 -1.52
C ARG A 65 13.24 5.16 -1.08
N LYS A 66 13.05 4.80 0.21
CA LYS A 66 13.37 3.45 0.72
C LYS A 66 12.23 2.47 0.45
N TYR A 67 10.98 2.91 0.61
CA TYR A 67 9.78 2.10 0.39
C TYR A 67 9.25 2.16 -1.05
N GLY A 68 9.49 3.26 -1.77
CA GLY A 68 9.24 3.35 -3.22
C GLY A 68 10.20 2.52 -4.08
N ARG A 69 11.29 2.00 -3.48
CA ARG A 69 12.12 0.93 -4.08
C ARG A 69 11.61 -0.47 -3.77
N ARG A 70 10.65 -0.59 -2.84
CA ARG A 70 9.97 -1.84 -2.44
C ARG A 70 8.47 -1.82 -2.76
N THR A 71 8.04 -0.89 -3.60
CA THR A 71 6.72 -0.82 -4.22
C THR A 71 6.96 -0.30 -5.64
N LYS A 72 6.11 -0.62 -6.61
CA LYS A 72 6.21 0.05 -7.93
C LYS A 72 5.83 1.52 -7.75
N PHE A 73 6.83 2.41 -7.84
CA PHE A 73 6.60 3.85 -7.77
C PHE A 73 5.96 4.34 -9.07
N MET A 74 4.79 4.97 -8.98
CA MET A 74 4.07 5.48 -10.15
C MET A 74 4.09 7.02 -10.17
N PRO A 75 4.67 7.65 -11.22
CA PRO A 75 4.53 9.08 -11.43
C PRO A 75 3.15 9.36 -12.03
N LYS A 76 2.33 10.13 -11.29
CA LYS A 76 0.93 10.53 -11.59
C LYS A 76 -0.10 9.38 -11.64
N PHE A 77 -0.96 9.37 -10.63
CA PHE A 77 -2.05 8.40 -10.43
C PHE A 77 -3.17 8.48 -11.49
N ARG A 78 -3.36 9.65 -12.11
CA ARG A 78 -4.54 9.96 -12.92
C ARG A 78 -4.44 9.49 -14.38
N ASP A 79 -3.22 9.33 -14.91
CA ASP A 79 -3.00 9.13 -16.36
C ASP A 79 -2.85 7.64 -16.76
N LYS A 80 -2.85 6.70 -15.79
CA LYS A 80 -2.56 5.27 -16.01
C LYS A 80 -3.63 4.27 -15.54
N LEU A 81 -4.81 4.73 -15.11
CA LEU A 81 -5.87 3.82 -14.66
C LEU A 81 -6.79 3.44 -15.84
N PRO A 82 -6.67 2.24 -16.44
CA PRO A 82 -7.76 1.70 -17.25
C PRO A 82 -8.98 1.58 -16.32
N GLY A 83 -10.07 2.23 -16.71
CA GLY A 83 -11.17 2.70 -15.85
C GLY A 83 -11.92 1.69 -14.96
N ASN A 84 -11.48 0.43 -14.87
CA ASN A 84 -12.11 -0.64 -14.07
C ASN A 84 -11.14 -1.44 -13.18
N LYS A 85 -9.82 -1.20 -13.15
CA LYS A 85 -8.86 -2.12 -12.50
C LYS A 85 -8.52 -1.86 -11.03
N TYR A 86 -8.82 -0.67 -10.51
CA TYR A 86 -8.40 -0.30 -9.16
C TYR A 86 -9.59 0.25 -8.37
N ARG A 87 -9.93 -0.40 -7.26
CA ARG A 87 -11.04 0.00 -6.38
C ARG A 87 -10.46 0.78 -5.19
N ILE A 88 -10.73 2.08 -5.14
CA ILE A 88 -10.23 2.96 -4.07
C ILE A 88 -11.14 2.78 -2.85
N TYR A 89 -10.61 2.16 -1.80
CA TYR A 89 -11.28 2.02 -0.53
C TYR A 89 -10.87 3.16 0.40
N SER A 90 -11.78 4.12 0.59
CA SER A 90 -11.69 5.13 1.64
C SER A 90 -12.77 4.82 2.68
N LYS A 91 -12.40 4.14 3.77
CA LYS A 91 -13.28 4.06 4.94
C LYS A 91 -13.06 5.32 5.75
N ARG A 92 -14.06 6.21 5.79
CA ARG A 92 -14.07 7.36 6.69
C ARG A 92 -14.24 6.80 8.10
N VAL A 93 -13.22 6.97 8.94
CA VAL A 93 -13.28 6.65 10.38
C VAL A 93 -14.02 7.77 11.10
#